data_AF-A0A660ZZ15-F1
#
_entry.id   AF-A0A660ZZ15-F1
#
_cell.length_a   1.000
_cell.length_b   1.000
_cell.length_c   1.000
_cell.angle_alpha   90.00
_cell.angle_beta   90.00
_cell.angle_gamma   90.00
#
_symmetry.space_group_name_H-M   'P 1'
#
loop_
_entity.id
_entity.type
_entity.pdbx_description
1 polymer ?
#
loop_
_entity_poly.entity_id
_entity_poly.type
_entity_poly.pdbx_seq_one_letter_code
_entity_poly.pdbx_strand_id
1 'polypeptide(L)'
;HMQKEEQILFPMIKCGEGDMADGPISVMEHEHENAGNALRRIRELTNGYQVPEEACNTWRALWHGLHALELSLHQHIHLENNILFPRALAG
;
A
#
# COMPACT_ATOMS: atom_id res chain seq x y z
N HIS A 1 -4.90 8.01 -3.35
CA HIS A 1 -4.84 6.55 -3.44
C HIS A 1 -6.21 5.89 -3.43
N MET A 2 -6.64 5.19 -2.36
CA MET A 2 -7.84 4.32 -2.33
C MET A 2 -9.10 4.87 -3.02
N GLN A 3 -9.47 6.14 -2.81
CA GLN A 3 -10.65 6.72 -3.48
C GLN A 3 -10.54 6.71 -5.02
N LYS A 4 -9.35 6.93 -5.58
CA LYS A 4 -9.15 6.87 -7.05
C LYS A 4 -9.33 5.44 -7.55
N GLU A 5 -8.90 4.46 -6.76
CA GLU A 5 -9.04 3.06 -7.12
C GLU A 5 -10.50 2.62 -7.06
N GLU A 6 -11.15 2.84 -5.91
CA GLU A 6 -12.53 2.41 -5.67
C GLU A 6 -13.55 3.08 -6.61
N GLN A 7 -13.32 4.35 -6.95
CA GLN A 7 -14.28 5.13 -7.72
C GLN A 7 -14.01 5.13 -9.23
N ILE A 8 -12.76 4.88 -9.66
CA ILE A 8 -12.37 5.00 -11.07
C ILE A 8 -11.71 3.71 -11.58
N LEU A 9 -10.55 3.33 -11.04
CA LEU A 9 -9.75 2.24 -11.62
C LEU A 9 -10.44 0.88 -11.49
N PHE A 10 -10.93 0.51 -10.30
CA PHE A 10 -11.57 -0.79 -10.09
C PHE A 10 -12.88 -0.92 -10.87
N PRO A 11 -13.77 0.09 -10.94
CA PRO A 11 -14.91 0.06 -11.85
C PRO A 11 -14.50 -0.13 -13.32
N MET A 12 -13.50 0.60 -13.81
CA MET A 12 -12.99 0.47 -15.19
C MET A 12 -12.53 -0.97 -15.50
N ILE A 13 -11.73 -1.57 -14.61
CA ILE A 13 -11.29 -2.97 -14.74
C ILE A 13 -12.49 -3.92 -14.73
N LYS A 14 -13.48 -3.71 -13.85
CA LYS A 14 -14.69 -4.55 -13.79
C LYS A 14 -15.57 -4.45 -15.04
N CYS A 15 -15.56 -3.33 -15.73
CA CYS A 15 -16.26 -3.14 -17.00
C CYS A 15 -15.53 -3.80 -18.20
N GLY A 16 -14.37 -4.40 -17.97
CA GLY A 16 -13.55 -5.01 -19.03
C GLY A 16 -12.66 -4.01 -19.78
N GLU A 17 -12.50 -2.81 -19.26
CA GLU A 17 -11.66 -1.75 -19.84
C GLU A 17 -10.25 -1.71 -19.21
N GLY A 18 -9.78 -2.85 -18.69
CA GLY A 18 -8.52 -2.97 -17.97
C GLY A 18 -7.28 -2.77 -18.86
N ASP A 19 -7.38 -3.14 -20.14
CA ASP A 19 -6.34 -2.97 -21.16
C ASP A 19 -6.04 -1.49 -21.47
N MET A 20 -7.01 -0.60 -21.23
CA MET A 20 -6.88 0.85 -21.37
C MET A 20 -6.42 1.56 -20.09
N ALA A 21 -6.20 0.82 -18.99
CA ALA A 21 -5.96 1.39 -17.67
C ALA A 21 -4.49 1.72 -17.36
N ASP A 22 -3.58 1.67 -18.34
CA ASP A 22 -2.13 1.92 -18.17
C ASP A 22 -1.82 3.25 -17.48
N GLY A 23 -2.45 4.34 -17.93
CA GLY A 23 -2.28 5.66 -17.32
C GLY A 23 -2.68 5.70 -15.84
N PRO A 24 -3.94 5.36 -15.48
CA PRO A 24 -4.36 5.24 -14.09
C PRO A 24 -3.50 4.30 -13.23
N ILE A 25 -3.09 3.13 -13.76
CA ILE A 25 -2.23 2.17 -13.06
C ILE A 25 -0.86 2.79 -12.75
N SER A 26 -0.22 3.46 -13.71
CA SER A 26 1.07 4.13 -13.49
C SER A 26 1.01 5.16 -12.36
N VAL A 27 -0.11 5.90 -12.25
CA VAL A 27 -0.32 6.83 -11.14
C VAL A 27 -0.46 6.10 -9.80
N MET A 28 -1.13 4.94 -9.76
CA MET A 28 -1.26 4.15 -8.52
C MET A 28 0.09 3.56 -8.10
N GLU A 29 0.88 3.03 -9.03
CA GLU A 29 2.21 2.50 -8.76
C GLU A 29 3.17 3.57 -8.21
N HIS A 30 3.11 4.79 -8.74
CA HIS A 30 3.88 5.90 -8.20
C HIS A 30 3.43 6.28 -6.77
N GLU A 31 2.13 6.26 -6.50
CA GLU A 31 1.62 6.47 -5.13
C GLU A 31 2.03 5.33 -4.17
N HIS A 32 2.10 4.09 -4.65
CA HIS A 32 2.61 2.94 -3.91
C HIS A 32 4.08 3.11 -3.53
N GLU A 33 4.92 3.58 -4.46
CA GLU A 33 6.33 3.86 -4.17
C GLU A 33 6.47 4.91 -3.06
N ASN A 34 5.68 6.00 -3.14
CA ASN A 34 5.67 7.05 -2.13
C ASN A 34 5.23 6.51 -0.76
N ALA A 35 4.21 5.64 -0.72
CA ALA A 35 3.77 4.98 0.50
C ALA A 35 4.85 4.06 1.09
N GLY A 36 5.54 3.28 0.24
CA GLY A 36 6.66 2.43 0.64
C GLY A 36 7.84 3.22 1.20
N ASN A 37 8.16 4.38 0.61
CA ASN A 37 9.18 5.28 1.13
C ASN A 37 8.79 5.88 2.50
N ALA A 38 7.52 6.24 2.70
CA ALA A 38 7.03 6.69 4.00
C ALA A 38 7.12 5.59 5.06
N LEU A 39 6.72 4.36 4.74
CA LEU A 39 6.85 3.20 5.64
C LEU A 39 8.30 2.93 6.03
N ARG A 40 9.22 2.97 5.06
CA ARG A 40 10.66 2.84 5.32
C ARG A 40 11.14 3.90 6.31
N ARG A 41 10.72 5.16 6.14
CA ARG A 41 11.08 6.25 7.05
C ARG A 41 10.53 6.03 8.46
N ILE A 42 9.29 5.55 8.58
CA ILE A 42 8.69 5.18 9.88
C ILE A 42 9.50 4.05 10.53
N ARG A 43 9.85 3.01 9.77
CA ARG A 43 10.65 1.89 10.27
C ARG A 43 12.01 2.36 10.81
N GLU A 44 12.70 3.27 10.12
CA GLU A 44 13.96 3.88 10.59
C GLU A 44 13.78 4.65 11.91
N LEU A 45 12.78 5.53 11.98
CA LEU A 45 12.51 6.35 13.17
C LEU A 45 12.10 5.53 14.40
N THR A 46 11.54 4.34 14.17
CA THR A 46 11.09 3.42 15.22
C THR A 46 12.11 2.34 15.56
N ASN A 47 13.33 2.42 14.99
CA ASN A 47 14.36 1.39 15.09
C ASN A 47 13.83 -0.03 14.77
N GLY A 48 13.10 -0.14 13.65
CA GLY A 48 12.46 -1.40 13.26
C GLY A 48 11.29 -1.81 14.15
N TYR A 49 10.52 -0.84 14.66
CA TYR A 49 9.44 -1.04 15.62
C TYR A 49 9.88 -1.74 16.92
N GLN A 50 11.15 -1.56 17.32
CA GLN A 50 11.61 -2.02 18.63
C GLN A 50 10.99 -1.14 19.72
N VAL A 51 10.27 -1.78 20.63
CA VAL A 51 9.57 -1.12 21.74
C VAL A 51 10.56 -0.91 22.90
N PRO A 52 10.80 0.32 23.36
CA PRO A 52 11.65 0.59 24.51
C PRO A 52 11.07 -0.02 25.81
N GLU A 53 11.94 -0.36 26.76
CA GLU A 53 11.50 -0.96 28.04
C GLU A 53 10.58 -0.01 28.83
N GLU A 54 10.91 1.28 28.80
CA GLU A 54 10.18 2.37 29.45
C GLU A 54 8.86 2.75 28.78
N ALA A 55 8.54 2.17 27.61
CA ALA A 55 7.34 2.51 26.87
C ALA A 55 6.07 2.11 27.63
N CYS A 56 5.17 3.07 27.82
CA CYS A 56 3.83 2.82 28.35
C CYS A 56 2.97 2.03 27.35
N ASN A 57 1.89 1.42 27.83
CA ASN A 57 1.05 0.53 27.01
C ASN A 57 0.56 1.17 25.71
N THR A 58 0.22 2.47 25.72
CA THR A 58 -0.21 3.20 24.52
C THR A 58 0.89 3.29 23.46
N TRP A 59 2.13 3.54 23.87
CA TRP A 59 3.27 3.57 22.94
C TRP A 59 3.57 2.16 22.40
N ARG A 60 3.54 1.13 23.26
CA ARG A 60 3.70 -0.27 22.81
C ARG A 60 2.66 -0.64 21.75
N ALA A 61 1.40 -0.29 22.00
CA ALA A 61 0.30 -0.53 21.06
C ALA A 61 0.51 0.22 19.73
N LEU A 62 0.99 1.46 19.77
CA LEU A 62 1.31 2.24 18.57
C LEU A 62 2.39 1.53 17.72
N TRP A 63 3.48 1.07 18.32
CA TRP A 63 4.56 0.38 17.58
C TRP A 63 4.08 -0.92 16.95
N HIS A 64 3.33 -1.73 17.69
CA HIS A 64 2.73 -2.95 17.14
C HIS A 64 1.74 -2.64 16.01
N GLY A 65 0.93 -1.60 16.15
CA GLY A 65 0.00 -1.15 15.13
C GLY A 65 0.70 -0.68 13.84
N LEU A 66 1.80 0.08 13.98
CA LEU A 66 2.59 0.52 12.83
C LEU A 66 3.25 -0.66 12.09
N HIS A 67 3.76 -1.64 12.81
CA HIS A 67 4.32 -2.85 12.20
C HIS A 67 3.25 -3.67 11.47
N ALA A 68 2.07 -3.83 12.07
CA ALA A 68 0.94 -4.50 11.44
C ALA A 68 0.44 -3.75 10.18
N LEU A 69 0.37 -2.41 10.25
CA LEU A 69 0.04 -1.55 9.12
C LEU A 69 1.03 -1.74 7.97
N GLU A 70 2.33 -1.71 8.25
CA GLU A 70 3.37 -1.91 7.23
C GLU A 70 3.22 -3.27 6.53
N LEU A 71 3.02 -4.35 7.30
CA LEU A 71 2.84 -5.69 6.73
C LEU A 71 1.59 -5.76 5.85
N SER A 72 0.46 -5.25 6.34
CA SER A 72 -0.81 -5.22 5.62
C SER A 72 -0.71 -4.41 4.33
N LEU A 73 -0.06 -3.24 4.39
CA LEU A 73 0.08 -2.37 3.22
C LEU A 73 1.03 -2.96 2.17
N HIS A 74 2.12 -3.62 2.59
CA HIS A 74 2.96 -4.35 1.64
C HIS A 74 2.21 -5.49 0.93
N GLN A 75 1.35 -6.24 1.64
CA GLN A 75 0.54 -7.29 1.03
C GLN A 75 -0.48 -6.72 0.02
N HIS A 76 -1.12 -5.61 0.37
CA HIS A 76 -2.05 -4.88 -0.50
C HIS A 76 -1.37 -4.42 -1.80
N ILE A 77 -0.27 -3.67 -1.68
CA ILE A 77 0.50 -3.19 -2.85
C ILE A 77 1.03 -4.37 -3.67
N HIS A 78 1.44 -5.47 -3.03
CA HIS A 78 1.89 -6.66 -3.75
C HIS A 78 0.78 -7.25 -4.61
N LEU A 79 -0.41 -7.44 -4.03
CA LEU A 79 -1.59 -7.96 -4.73
C LEU A 79 -1.94 -7.09 -5.93
N GLU A 80 -1.87 -5.77 -5.79
CA GLU A 80 -2.20 -4.84 -6.86
C GLU A 80 -1.15 -4.82 -7.96
N ASN A 81 0.10 -4.46 -7.62
CA ASN A 81 1.17 -4.29 -8.61
C ASN A 81 1.57 -5.58 -9.30
N ASN A 82 1.53 -6.72 -8.60
CA ASN A 82 2.08 -7.98 -9.12
C ASN A 82 1.02 -8.96 -9.60
N ILE A 83 -0.26 -8.74 -9.28
CA ILE A 83 -1.33 -9.68 -9.63
C ILE A 83 -2.47 -8.96 -10.35
N LEU A 84 -3.09 -7.95 -9.73
CA LEU A 84 -4.27 -7.31 -10.31
C LEU A 84 -3.93 -6.49 -11.57
N PHE A 85 -2.98 -5.56 -11.48
CA PHE A 85 -2.66 -4.65 -12.57
C PHE A 85 -2.10 -5.37 -13.81
N PRO A 86 -1.14 -6.32 -13.69
CA PRO A 86 -0.66 -7.06 -14.86
C PRO A 86 -1.77 -7.87 -15.53
N ARG A 87 -2.69 -8.43 -14.75
CA ARG A 87 -3.83 -9.17 -15.30
C ARG A 87 -4.86 -8.25 -15.97
N ALA A 88 -5.10 -7.07 -15.41
CA ALA A 88 -6.00 -6.09 -16.00
C ALA A 88 -5.50 -5.60 -17.37
N LEU A 89 -4.20 -5.32 -17.48
CA LEU A 89 -3.59 -4.86 -18.73
C LEU A 89 -3.51 -5.94 -19.82
N ALA A 90 -3.59 -7.21 -19.45
CA ALA A 90 -3.53 -8.32 -20.39
C ALA A 90 -4.84 -8.58 -21.14
N GLY A 91 -5.96 -7.96 -20.72
CA GLY A 91 -7.30 -8.18 -21.29
C GLY A 91 -8.01 -9.39 -20.73
#